data_AF-A0A519VGZ4-F1
#
_entry.id   AF-A0A519VGZ4-F1
#
_cell.length_a   1.000
_cell.length_b   1.000
_cell.length_c   1.000
_cell.angle_alpha   90.00
_cell.angle_beta   90.00
_cell.angle_gamma   90.00
#
_symmetry.space_group_name_H-M   'P 1'
#
loop_
_entity.id
_entity.type
_entity.pdbx_description
1 polymer ?
#
loop_
_entity_poly.entity_id
_entity_poly.type
_entity_poly.pdbx_seq_one_letter_code
_entity_poly.pdbx_strand_id
1 'polypeptide(L)'
;MKISNFLIPFCFLISLQTAFAQDQSPYTFKKPSANGTGKVYMGREIAQVMSFEGVVWLERNSRTEEENTNLALASLPLKSNSVVADVGAGSGFYT
;
A
#
# COMPACT_ATOMS: atom_id res chain seq x y z
N MET A 1 -25.41 -56.62 5.97
CA MET A 1 -23.98 -56.23 6.06
C MET A 1 -23.91 -54.72 6.24
N LYS A 2 -23.13 -54.27 7.24
CA LYS A 2 -23.18 -52.94 7.87
C LYS A 2 -22.43 -51.88 7.04
N ILE A 3 -23.07 -51.32 6.01
CA ILE A 3 -22.47 -50.27 5.17
C ILE A 3 -22.37 -48.92 5.93
N SER A 4 -23.16 -48.75 7.00
CA SER A 4 -23.19 -47.54 7.84
C SER A 4 -21.89 -47.30 8.65
N ASN A 5 -21.17 -48.36 9.06
CA ASN A 5 -19.98 -48.23 9.93
C ASN A 5 -18.72 -47.69 9.23
N PHE A 6 -18.72 -47.58 7.89
CA PHE A 6 -17.61 -47.03 7.10
C PHE A 6 -17.83 -45.58 6.64
N LEU A 7 -19.05 -45.06 6.71
CA LEU A 7 -19.37 -43.67 6.34
C LEU A 7 -18.89 -42.66 7.38
N ILE A 8 -18.96 -43.01 8.66
CA ILE A 8 -18.56 -42.14 9.78
C ILE A 8 -17.05 -41.83 9.81
N PRO A 9 -16.12 -42.81 9.68
CA PRO A 9 -14.68 -42.50 9.66
C PRO A 9 -14.24 -41.78 8.38
N PHE A 10 -14.98 -41.95 7.27
CA PHE A 10 -14.70 -41.25 6.02
C PHE A 10 -15.06 -39.76 6.10
N CYS A 11 -16.18 -39.40 6.74
CA CYS A 11 -16.52 -38.01 7.01
C CYS A 11 -15.52 -37.33 7.97
N PHE A 12 -14.97 -38.07 8.95
CA PHE A 12 -13.99 -37.54 9.91
C PHE A 12 -12.61 -37.24 9.28
N LEU A 13 -12.22 -38.02 8.25
CA LEU A 13 -10.99 -37.76 7.47
C LEU A 13 -11.10 -36.53 6.57
N ILE A 14 -12.30 -36.26 6.02
CA ILE A 14 -12.53 -35.10 5.15
C ILE A 14 -12.56 -33.79 5.95
N SER A 15 -13.12 -33.80 7.17
CA SER A 15 -13.12 -32.62 8.05
C SER A 15 -11.74 -32.24 8.60
N LEU A 16 -10.73 -33.12 8.52
CA LEU A 16 -9.35 -32.80 8.90
C LEU A 16 -8.57 -32.08 7.78
N GLN A 17 -9.01 -32.17 6.53
CA GLN A 17 -8.27 -31.63 5.38
C GLN A 17 -8.61 -30.17 5.02
N THR A 18 -9.66 -29.59 5.59
CA THR A 18 -10.10 -28.22 5.25
C THR A 18 -9.31 -27.11 5.94
N ALA A 19 -8.31 -27.43 6.78
CA ALA A 19 -7.60 -26.44 7.60
C ALA A 19 -6.30 -25.87 6.98
N PHE A 20 -5.90 -26.26 5.76
CA PHE A 20 -4.58 -25.89 5.20
C PHE A 20 -4.62 -25.03 3.93
N ALA A 21 -5.70 -24.27 3.70
CA ALA A 21 -5.81 -23.36 2.54
C ALA A 21 -5.55 -21.88 2.87
N GLN A 22 -4.71 -21.57 3.87
CA GLN A 22 -4.26 -20.19 4.07
C GLN A 22 -3.15 -19.90 3.05
N ASP A 23 -3.51 -19.19 1.98
CA ASP A 23 -2.55 -18.66 1.01
C ASP A 23 -1.43 -17.92 1.75
N GLN A 24 -0.17 -18.18 1.40
CA GLN A 24 0.94 -17.53 2.09
C GLN A 24 0.84 -16.03 1.84
N SER A 25 0.68 -15.26 2.93
CA SER A 25 0.68 -13.80 2.87
C SER A 25 1.87 -13.32 2.04
N PRO A 26 1.69 -12.41 1.07
CA PRO A 26 2.79 -11.88 0.27
C PRO A 26 3.71 -10.94 1.08
N TYR A 27 3.41 -10.78 2.37
CA TYR A 27 4.19 -9.99 3.32
C TYR A 27 5.07 -10.86 4.21
N THR A 28 6.28 -10.39 4.43
CA THR A 28 7.18 -10.87 5.48
C THR A 28 7.36 -9.80 6.56
N PHE A 29 8.05 -10.14 7.64
CA PHE A 29 8.26 -9.22 8.76
C PHE A 29 9.71 -9.24 9.23
N LYS A 30 10.19 -8.07 9.69
CA LYS A 30 11.51 -7.89 10.29
C LYS A 30 11.44 -6.89 11.45
N LYS A 31 12.54 -6.72 12.19
CA LYS A 31 12.68 -5.61 13.14
C LYS A 31 12.52 -4.28 12.37
N PRO A 32 11.61 -3.37 12.81
CA PRO A 32 11.42 -2.11 12.14
C PRO A 32 12.70 -1.27 12.04
N SER A 33 12.90 -0.62 10.90
CA SER A 33 13.85 0.50 10.80
C SER A 33 13.27 1.76 11.45
N ALA A 34 14.08 2.82 11.59
CA ALA A 34 13.68 4.06 12.28
C ALA A 34 12.34 4.65 11.76
N ASN A 35 12.08 4.57 10.45
CA ASN A 35 10.86 5.06 9.80
C ASN A 35 10.01 3.93 9.19
N GLY A 36 10.30 2.69 9.57
CA GLY A 36 9.66 1.49 9.02
C GLY A 36 8.55 0.95 9.91
N THR A 37 7.67 0.15 9.32
CA THR A 37 6.60 -0.56 10.04
C THR A 37 7.00 -1.98 10.47
N GLY A 38 8.16 -2.48 10.02
CA GLY A 38 8.54 -3.89 10.16
C GLY A 38 7.84 -4.83 9.17
N LYS A 39 6.77 -4.39 8.50
CA LYS A 39 6.08 -5.14 7.44
C LYS A 39 6.83 -4.99 6.12
N VAL A 40 7.13 -6.08 5.44
CA VAL A 40 7.93 -6.12 4.21
C VAL A 40 7.08 -6.68 3.08
N TYR A 41 7.10 -6.00 1.93
CA TYR A 41 6.45 -6.43 0.70
C TYR A 41 7.47 -6.36 -0.44
N MET A 42 7.62 -7.44 -1.21
CA MET A 42 8.56 -7.51 -2.34
C MET A 42 9.98 -7.04 -1.98
N GLY A 43 10.48 -7.46 -0.81
CA GLY A 43 11.82 -7.11 -0.32
C GLY A 43 11.98 -5.68 0.22
N ARG A 44 10.92 -4.85 0.21
CA ARG A 44 10.95 -3.48 0.75
C ARG A 44 10.10 -3.37 2.01
N GLU A 45 10.66 -2.72 3.02
CA GLU A 45 9.91 -2.39 4.23
C GLU A 45 8.92 -1.25 3.93
N ILE A 46 7.68 -1.43 4.38
CA ILE A 46 6.64 -0.42 4.27
C ILE A 46 6.93 0.69 5.27
N ALA A 47 6.99 1.93 4.79
CA ALA A 47 7.19 3.12 5.61
C ALA A 47 5.92 3.47 6.42
N GLN A 48 6.08 4.24 7.48
CA GLN A 48 4.96 4.84 8.20
C GLN A 48 4.16 5.79 7.29
N VAL A 49 2.86 5.93 7.54
CA VAL A 49 2.02 6.91 6.84
C VAL A 49 2.36 8.31 7.36
N MET A 50 2.56 9.27 6.45
CA MET A 50 2.72 10.68 6.82
C MET A 50 1.33 11.30 7.07
N SER A 51 1.12 11.82 8.29
CA SER A 51 -0.07 12.61 8.63
C SER A 51 0.00 14.02 8.04
N PHE A 52 -1.11 14.76 8.08
CA PHE A 52 -1.17 16.19 7.71
C PHE A 52 -0.20 17.05 8.53
N GLU A 53 0.20 16.61 9.72
CA GLU A 53 1.21 17.29 10.54
C GLU A 53 2.57 17.43 9.82
N GLY A 54 2.88 16.54 8.88
CA GLY A 54 4.08 16.59 8.05
C GLY A 54 4.02 17.60 6.90
N VAL A 55 2.93 18.37 6.76
CA VAL A 55 2.67 19.25 5.60
C VAL A 55 3.79 20.24 5.31
N VAL A 56 4.51 20.71 6.33
CA VAL A 56 5.62 21.66 6.17
C VAL A 56 6.74 21.08 5.29
N TRP A 57 6.95 19.76 5.30
CA TRP A 57 7.91 19.10 4.41
C TRP A 57 7.55 19.25 2.92
N LEU A 58 6.25 19.31 2.62
CA LEU A 58 5.74 19.54 1.26
C LEU A 58 5.95 20.99 0.81
N GLU A 59 6.15 21.92 1.74
CA GLU A 59 6.37 23.35 1.48
C GLU A 59 7.84 23.76 1.65
N ARG A 60 8.77 22.79 1.78
CA ARG A 60 10.18 23.09 1.99
C ARG A 60 10.77 23.88 0.81
N ASN A 61 11.62 24.86 1.11
CA ASN A 61 12.20 25.77 0.10
C ASN A 61 12.97 25.05 -1.01
N SER A 62 13.60 23.91 -0.71
CA SER A 62 14.38 23.15 -1.70
C SER A 62 13.51 22.38 -2.70
N ARG A 63 12.20 22.27 -2.46
CA ARG A 63 11.30 21.41 -3.26
C ARG A 63 11.28 21.79 -4.73
N THR A 64 11.19 23.08 -5.04
CA THR A 64 11.14 23.56 -6.44
C THR A 64 12.37 23.11 -7.23
N GLU A 65 13.55 23.14 -6.59
CA GLU A 65 14.82 22.72 -7.19
C GLU A 65 14.95 21.19 -7.26
N GLU A 66 14.69 20.48 -6.16
CA GLU A 66 14.82 19.03 -6.06
C GLU A 66 13.83 18.27 -6.97
N GLU A 67 12.59 18.78 -7.09
CA GLU A 67 11.49 18.12 -7.82
C GLU A 67 11.22 18.75 -9.19
N ASN A 68 11.93 19.83 -9.58
CA ASN A 68 11.72 20.57 -10.83
C ASN A 68 10.26 20.97 -11.08
N THR A 69 9.61 21.51 -10.06
CA THR A 69 8.14 21.73 -10.03
C THR A 69 7.64 22.65 -11.13
N ASN A 70 8.45 23.66 -11.51
CA ASN A 70 8.17 24.55 -12.64
C ASN A 70 8.16 23.80 -13.98
N LEU A 71 9.11 22.89 -14.20
CA LEU A 71 9.16 22.06 -15.40
C LEU A 71 7.98 21.09 -15.43
N ALA A 72 7.61 20.51 -14.29
CA ALA A 72 6.44 19.65 -14.18
C ALA A 72 5.18 20.38 -14.65
N LEU A 73 4.89 21.58 -14.13
CA LEU A 73 3.75 22.40 -14.56
C LEU A 73 3.82 22.77 -16.04
N ALA A 74 4.98 23.23 -16.53
CA ALA A 74 5.16 23.63 -17.93
C ALA A 74 5.04 22.45 -18.93
N SER A 75 5.30 21.23 -18.47
CA SER A 75 5.19 20.02 -19.30
C SER A 75 3.75 19.52 -19.48
N LEU A 76 2.81 20.03 -18.68
CA LEU A 76 1.40 19.67 -18.82
C LEU A 76 0.83 20.27 -20.11
N PRO A 77 0.02 19.52 -20.88
CA PRO A 77 -0.57 20.00 -22.13
C PRO A 77 -1.78 20.92 -21.88
N LEU A 78 -1.59 21.95 -21.05
CA LEU A 78 -2.62 22.91 -20.66
C LEU A 78 -2.75 24.03 -21.71
N LYS A 79 -3.98 24.49 -21.89
CA LYS A 79 -4.32 25.69 -22.66
C LYS A 79 -4.86 26.74 -21.69
N SER A 80 -4.91 27.99 -22.12
CA SER A 80 -5.44 29.09 -21.30
C SER A 80 -6.90 28.89 -20.86
N ASN A 81 -7.66 28.05 -21.57
CA ASN A 81 -9.05 27.69 -21.25
C ASN A 81 -9.22 26.29 -20.64
N SER A 82 -8.13 25.63 -20.25
CA SER A 82 -8.19 24.36 -19.54
C SER A 82 -8.86 24.55 -18.17
N VAL A 83 -9.75 23.63 -17.81
CA VAL A 83 -10.30 23.52 -16.44
C VAL A 83 -9.56 22.38 -15.76
N VAL A 84 -8.92 22.66 -14.61
CA VAL A 84 -8.00 21.74 -13.93
C VAL A 84 -8.54 21.36 -12.55
N ALA A 85 -8.31 20.12 -12.15
CA ALA A 85 -8.53 19.64 -10.79
C ALA A 85 -7.20 19.13 -10.21
N ASP A 86 -6.75 19.71 -9.09
CA ASP A 86 -5.58 19.24 -8.33
C ASP A 86 -6.00 18.13 -7.35
N VAL A 87 -5.97 16.89 -7.83
CA VAL A 87 -6.44 15.72 -7.07
C VAL A 87 -5.34 15.28 -6.11
N GLY A 88 -5.64 15.33 -4.80
CA GLY A 88 -4.65 15.04 -3.78
C GLY A 88 -3.68 16.19 -3.51
N ALA A 89 -4.14 17.44 -3.71
CA ALA A 89 -3.37 18.67 -3.57
C ALA A 89 -2.58 18.81 -2.26
N GLY A 90 -3.01 18.13 -1.18
CA GLY A 90 -2.34 18.18 0.12
C GLY A 90 -2.29 19.60 0.66
N SER A 91 -1.10 20.19 0.70
CA SER A 91 -0.87 21.59 1.09
C SER A 91 -1.38 22.62 0.09
N GLY A 92 -1.65 22.22 -1.16
CA GLY A 92 -1.98 23.13 -2.25
C GLY A 92 -0.77 23.69 -2.99
N PHE A 93 0.42 23.09 -2.85
CA PHE A 93 1.68 23.58 -3.43
C PHE A 93 1.60 23.93 -4.95
N TYR A 94 0.79 23.20 -5.72
CA TYR A 94 0.64 23.37 -7.17
C TYR A 94 -0.58 24.21 -7.60
N THR A 95 -1.39 24.65 -6.64
CA THR A 95 -2.58 25.48 -6.88
C THR A 95 -2.20 26.96 -6.97
#